data_AF-A0A7C7R2U1-F1
#
_entry.id   AF-A0A7C7R2U1-F1
#
_cell.length_a   1.000
_cell.length_b   1.000
_cell.length_c   1.000
_cell.angle_alpha   90.00
_cell.angle_beta   90.00
_cell.angle_gamma   90.00
#
_symmetry.space_group_name_H-M   'P 1'
#
loop_
_entity.id
_entity.type
_entity.pdbx_description
1 polymer ?
#
loop_
_entity_poly.entity_id
_entity_poly.type
_entity_poly.pdbx_seq_one_letter_code
_entity_poly.pdbx_strand_id
1 'polypeptide(L)'
;MTDQQWEDLLRVLAGERLEPLPVGLLIDSPWLPNWAGMSILDYLTSDRLWLEANLKVVRRSPDVMFLPGFWAEYGMCTEPSAWGSRCIWPENEFPHAGRVVFDYQEVERLKKPDCRTDGLCPF
;
A
#
# COMPACT_ATOMS: atom_id res chain seq x y z
N MET A 1 0.98 -6.71 12.23
CA MET A 1 1.65 -6.20 13.43
C MET A 1 1.20 -7.05 14.61
N THR A 2 2.05 -7.28 15.62
CA THR A 2 1.62 -7.91 16.88
C THR A 2 1.03 -6.88 17.84
N ASP A 3 0.29 -7.32 18.85
CA ASP A 3 -0.27 -6.41 19.87
C ASP A 3 0.83 -5.61 20.57
N GLN A 4 1.96 -6.25 20.89
CA GLN A 4 3.10 -5.57 21.52
C GLN A 4 3.67 -4.46 20.62
N GLN A 5 3.88 -4.75 19.33
CA GLN A 5 4.35 -3.76 18.36
C GLN A 5 3.36 -2.59 18.21
N TRP A 6 2.06 -2.88 18.26
CA TRP A 6 1.02 -1.85 18.21
C TRP A 6 1.06 -0.93 19.43
N GLU A 7 1.13 -1.50 20.64
CA GLU A 7 1.23 -0.71 21.87
C GLU A 7 2.51 0.13 21.91
N ASP A 8 3.65 -0.43 21.50
CA ASP A 8 4.91 0.32 21.45
C ASP A 8 4.84 1.46 20.42
N LEU A 9 4.19 1.26 19.27
CA LEU A 9 3.92 2.34 18.31
C LEU A 9 3.08 3.46 18.95
N LEU A 10 2.00 3.13 19.67
CA LEU A 10 1.17 4.13 20.34
C LEU A 10 1.95 4.94 21.37
N ARG A 11 2.81 4.28 22.15
CA ARG A 11 3.68 4.94 23.14
C ARG A 11 4.70 5.87 22.49
N VAL A 12 5.31 5.45 21.39
CA VAL A 12 6.20 6.30 20.58
C VAL A 12 5.43 7.52 20.05
N LEU A 13 4.22 7.34 19.53
CA LEU A 13 3.37 8.43 19.06
C LEU A 13 2.93 9.39 20.18
N ALA A 14 2.82 8.89 21.41
CA ALA A 14 2.58 9.71 22.61
C ALA A 14 3.83 10.48 23.09
N GLY A 15 4.99 10.30 22.43
CA GLY A 15 6.24 10.97 22.77
C GLY A 15 7.05 10.25 23.86
N GLU A 16 6.69 9.02 24.23
CA GLU A 16 7.51 8.21 25.14
C GLU A 16 8.82 7.79 24.47
N ARG A 17 9.89 7.78 25.26
CA ARG A 17 11.16 7.17 24.86
C ARG A 17 11.21 5.73 25.34
N LEU A 18 11.27 4.80 24.40
CA LEU A 18 11.39 3.37 24.66
C LEU A 18 12.85 2.91 24.55
N GLU A 19 13.23 1.94 25.37
CA GLU A 19 14.55 1.30 25.33
C GLU A 19 14.36 -0.23 25.39
N PRO A 20 14.79 -0.99 24.36
CA PRO A 20 15.44 -0.52 23.14
C PRO A 20 14.50 0.33 22.26
N LEU A 21 15.07 1.22 21.45
CA LEU A 21 14.30 2.04 20.51
C LEU A 21 13.63 1.14 19.45
N PRO A 22 12.30 1.20 19.27
CA PRO A 22 11.60 0.43 18.25
C PRO A 22 12.04 0.83 16.83
N VAL A 23 12.06 -0.14 15.92
CA VAL A 23 12.34 0.09 14.51
C VAL A 23 11.07 -0.12 13.71
N GLY A 24 10.64 0.92 12.99
CA GLY A 24 9.54 0.87 12.04
C GLY A 24 10.02 1.14 10.62
N LEU A 25 9.57 0.32 9.66
CA LEU A 25 9.87 0.48 8.24
C LEU A 25 8.58 0.55 7.44
N LEU A 26 8.57 1.41 6.42
CA LEU A 26 7.52 1.40 5.42
C LEU A 26 7.64 0.14 4.56
N ILE A 27 6.55 -0.61 4.40
CA ILE A 27 6.50 -1.85 3.61
C ILE A 27 5.87 -1.65 2.24
N ASP A 28 5.30 -0.46 2.01
CA ASP A 28 4.68 0.03 0.77
C ASP A 28 5.64 0.07 -0.44
N SER A 29 6.92 -0.13 -0.21
CA SER A 29 7.93 -0.07 -1.26
C SER A 29 7.97 -1.34 -2.15
N PRO A 30 8.28 -1.21 -3.45
CA PRO A 30 8.23 -2.29 -4.47
C PRO A 30 9.29 -3.39 -4.26
N TRP A 31 10.02 -3.31 -3.16
CA TRP A 31 11.07 -4.25 -2.84
C TRP A 31 10.47 -5.59 -2.42
N LEU A 32 9.31 -5.61 -1.75
CA LEU A 32 8.77 -6.83 -1.16
C LEU A 32 8.48 -7.94 -2.19
N PRO A 33 7.83 -7.67 -3.35
CA PRO A 33 7.59 -8.69 -4.37
C PRO A 33 8.89 -9.31 -4.89
N ASN A 34 9.82 -8.47 -5.35
CA ASN A 34 11.08 -8.91 -5.92
C ASN A 34 11.96 -9.64 -4.89
N TRP A 35 11.98 -9.16 -3.64
CA TRP A 35 12.63 -9.85 -2.52
C TRP A 35 11.97 -11.19 -2.17
N ALA A 36 10.65 -11.28 -2.32
CA ALA A 36 9.91 -12.51 -2.12
C ALA A 36 10.15 -13.52 -3.26
N GLY A 37 10.63 -13.07 -4.43
CA GLY A 37 10.97 -13.88 -5.59
C GLY A 37 9.82 -13.98 -6.61
N MET A 38 8.97 -12.96 -6.69
CA MET A 38 7.81 -12.88 -7.60
C MET A 38 7.76 -11.52 -8.29
N SER A 39 6.96 -11.41 -9.36
CA SER A 39 6.74 -10.13 -10.01
C SER A 39 5.85 -9.20 -9.18
N ILE A 40 5.90 -7.90 -9.48
CA ILE A 40 4.98 -6.93 -8.84
C ILE A 40 3.53 -7.28 -9.20
N LEU A 41 3.28 -7.68 -10.46
CA LEU A 41 1.95 -8.06 -10.92
C LEU A 41 1.41 -9.30 -10.18
N ASP A 42 2.23 -10.35 -10.00
CA ASP A 42 1.86 -11.54 -9.22
C ASP A 42 1.49 -11.18 -7.77
N TYR A 43 2.28 -10.30 -7.15
CA TYR A 43 2.01 -9.84 -5.78
C TYR A 43 0.68 -9.08 -5.67
N LEU A 44 0.33 -8.24 -6.66
CA LEU A 44 -0.88 -7.43 -6.61
C LEU A 44 -2.15 -8.16 -7.07
N THR A 45 -2.02 -9.29 -7.78
CA THR A 45 -3.15 -10.04 -8.37
C THR A 45 -3.41 -11.40 -7.73
N SER A 46 -2.59 -11.82 -6.77
CA SER A 46 -2.76 -13.08 -6.05
C SER A 46 -2.73 -12.89 -4.53
N ASP A 47 -3.90 -12.98 -3.90
CA ASP A 47 -4.04 -12.89 -2.43
C ASP A 47 -3.14 -13.89 -1.69
N ARG A 48 -2.94 -15.08 -2.28
CA ARG A 48 -2.07 -16.12 -1.71
C ARG A 48 -0.61 -15.66 -1.71
N LEU A 49 -0.10 -15.21 -2.86
CA LEU A 49 1.30 -14.78 -2.98
C LEU A 49 1.58 -13.52 -2.16
N TRP A 50 0.63 -12.57 -2.18
CA TRP A 50 0.63 -11.39 -1.33
C TRP A 50 0.75 -11.75 0.16
N LEU A 51 -0.11 -12.66 0.65
CA LEU A 51 -0.12 -13.08 2.05
C LEU A 51 1.18 -13.81 2.42
N GLU A 52 1.65 -14.70 1.55
CA GLU A 52 2.91 -15.43 1.73
C GLU A 52 4.11 -14.47 1.84
N ALA A 53 4.19 -13.46 0.98
CA ALA A 53 5.26 -12.45 1.01
C ALA A 53 5.23 -11.60 2.28
N ASN A 54 4.05 -11.11 2.68
CA ASN A 54 3.86 -10.36 3.92
C ASN A 54 4.22 -11.21 5.16
N LEU A 55 3.79 -12.48 5.19
CA LEU A 55 4.14 -13.40 6.27
C LEU A 55 5.65 -13.72 6.29
N LYS A 56 6.29 -13.83 5.13
CA LYS A 56 7.72 -14.11 5.00
C LYS A 56 8.55 -12.99 5.65
N VAL A 57 8.23 -11.73 5.39
CA VAL A 57 8.99 -10.60 5.96
C VAL A 57 8.78 -10.47 7.47
N VAL A 58 7.54 -10.53 7.97
CA VAL A 58 7.28 -10.38 9.41
C VAL A 58 7.88 -11.53 10.23
N ARG A 59 7.96 -12.75 9.66
CA ARG A 59 8.63 -13.89 10.30
C ARG A 59 10.14 -13.77 10.26
N ARG A 60 10.71 -13.15 9.22
CA ARG A 60 12.15 -12.97 9.06
C ARG A 60 12.70 -11.86 9.97
N SER A 61 11.87 -10.87 10.26
CA SER A 61 12.20 -9.66 11.02
C SER A 61 11.15 -9.38 12.10
N PRO A 62 11.01 -10.25 13.12
CA PRO A 62 9.96 -10.15 14.13
C PRO A 62 10.08 -8.89 15.01
N ASP A 63 11.28 -8.32 15.13
CA ASP A 63 11.54 -7.12 15.94
C ASP A 63 11.27 -5.81 15.17
N VAL A 64 10.90 -5.89 13.88
CA VAL A 64 10.63 -4.73 13.04
C VAL A 64 9.14 -4.54 12.85
N MET A 65 8.67 -3.31 13.05
CA MET A 65 7.31 -2.89 12.72
C MET A 65 7.22 -2.56 11.24
N PHE A 66 6.34 -3.23 10.50
CA PHE A 66 6.08 -2.91 9.09
C PHE A 66 4.80 -2.09 8.97
N LEU A 67 4.90 -0.96 8.27
CA LEU A 67 3.86 0.08 8.19
C LEU A 67 3.56 0.47 6.73
N PRO A 68 2.29 0.63 6.33
CA PRO A 68 1.17 -0.13 6.86
C PRO A 68 1.41 -1.62 6.57
N GLY A 69 1.37 -2.49 7.58
CA GLY A 69 1.46 -3.95 7.33
C GLY A 69 0.27 -4.45 6.50
N PHE A 70 0.36 -5.62 5.86
CA PHE A 70 -0.75 -6.30 5.16
C PHE A 70 -1.69 -5.35 4.38
N TRP A 71 -1.10 -4.38 3.67
CA TRP A 71 -1.80 -3.49 2.76
C TRP A 71 -1.26 -3.75 1.35
N ALA A 72 -2.15 -3.93 0.38
CA ALA A 72 -1.76 -3.97 -1.03
C ALA A 72 -1.85 -2.54 -1.59
N GLU A 73 -0.70 -1.87 -1.73
CA GLU A 73 -0.64 -0.57 -2.37
C GLU A 73 -0.72 -0.73 -3.90
N TYR A 74 -1.82 -0.27 -4.50
CA TYR A 74 -1.97 -0.21 -5.95
C TYR A 74 -1.34 1.05 -6.56
N GLY A 75 -0.21 1.50 -5.99
CA GLY A 75 0.42 2.77 -6.27
C GLY A 75 -0.57 3.93 -6.30
N MET A 76 -0.38 4.85 -7.25
CA MET A 76 -1.27 6.00 -7.46
C MET A 76 -2.53 5.67 -8.28
N CYS A 77 -2.98 4.41 -8.33
CA CYS A 77 -4.19 4.03 -9.06
C CYS A 77 -5.46 4.13 -8.21
N THR A 78 -5.34 4.01 -6.89
CA THR A 78 -6.48 4.01 -5.96
C THR A 78 -7.39 5.21 -6.18
N GLU A 79 -6.89 6.43 -5.98
CA GLU A 79 -7.70 7.64 -6.08
C GLU A 79 -8.12 7.92 -7.52
N PRO A 80 -7.23 7.91 -8.55
CA PRO A 80 -7.64 8.20 -9.93
C PRO A 80 -8.65 7.21 -10.50
N SER A 81 -8.68 5.96 -10.03
CA SER A 81 -9.68 4.98 -10.47
C SER A 81 -11.12 5.44 -10.15
N ALA A 82 -11.31 6.23 -9.09
CA ALA A 82 -12.61 6.78 -8.71
C ALA A 82 -13.11 7.86 -9.69
N TRP A 83 -12.21 8.45 -10.49
CA TRP A 83 -12.55 9.33 -11.62
C TRP A 83 -12.59 8.60 -12.96
N GLY A 84 -12.61 7.26 -12.96
CA GLY A 84 -12.64 6.44 -14.16
C GLY A 84 -11.28 6.34 -14.88
N SER A 85 -10.17 6.64 -14.19
CA SER A 85 -8.85 6.44 -14.77
C SER A 85 -8.62 4.96 -15.07
N ARG A 86 -8.10 4.67 -16.27
CA ARG A 86 -7.63 3.33 -16.62
C ARG A 86 -6.38 3.01 -15.81
N CYS A 87 -6.46 2.02 -14.94
CA CYS A 87 -5.29 1.45 -14.26
C CYS A 87 -4.49 0.60 -15.25
N ILE A 88 -3.20 0.89 -15.40
CA ILE A 88 -2.27 0.14 -16.25
C ILE A 88 -1.37 -0.68 -15.34
N TRP A 89 -1.22 -1.97 -15.63
CA TRP A 89 -0.55 -2.95 -14.77
C TRP A 89 0.59 -3.64 -15.52
N PRO A 90 1.81 -3.07 -15.52
CA PRO A 90 2.98 -3.73 -16.07
C PRO A 90 3.41 -4.90 -15.17
N GLU A 91 4.20 -5.83 -15.73
CA GLU A 91 4.66 -7.03 -15.02
C GLU A 91 5.48 -6.73 -13.74
N ASN A 92 6.46 -5.83 -13.86
CA ASN A 92 7.45 -5.54 -12.81
C ASN A 92 7.63 -4.05 -12.56
N GLU A 93 6.57 -3.28 -12.77
CA GLU A 93 6.51 -1.85 -12.44
C GLU A 93 5.25 -1.59 -11.64
N PHE A 94 5.23 -0.48 -10.90
CA PHE A 94 4.03 -0.07 -10.20
C PHE A 94 2.89 0.21 -11.19
N PRO A 95 1.66 -0.16 -10.81
CA PRO A 95 0.51 0.24 -11.58
C PRO A 95 0.41 1.77 -11.59
N HIS A 96 0.00 2.31 -12.73
CA HIS A 96 -0.15 3.76 -12.89
C HIS A 96 -1.47 4.11 -13.56
N ALA A 97 -1.98 5.28 -13.16
CA ALA A 97 -3.22 5.83 -13.65
C ALA A 97 -3.05 6.43 -15.06
N GLY A 98 -3.97 6.09 -15.95
CA GLY A 98 -4.16 6.82 -17.21
C GLY A 98 -4.62 8.26 -16.97
N ARG A 99 -4.29 9.15 -17.91
CA ARG A 99 -4.74 10.54 -17.87
C ARG A 99 -6.26 10.61 -18.03
N VAL A 100 -6.92 11.35 -17.13
CA VAL A 100 -8.38 11.59 -17.16
C VAL A 100 -8.75 13.03 -17.48
N VAL A 101 -7.87 14.00 -17.18
CA VAL A 101 -8.07 15.42 -17.46
C VAL A 101 -7.09 15.85 -18.55
N PHE A 102 -7.60 16.26 -19.70
CA PHE A 102 -6.82 16.65 -20.88
C PHE A 102 -6.66 18.16 -21.02
N ASP A 103 -7.58 18.93 -20.45
CA ASP A 103 -7.56 20.39 -20.41
C ASP A 103 -8.02 20.93 -19.04
N TYR A 104 -7.56 22.14 -18.68
CA TYR A 104 -7.93 22.78 -17.42
C TYR A 104 -9.45 23.00 -17.26
N GLN A 105 -10.16 23.28 -18.35
CA GLN A 105 -11.61 23.51 -18.33
C GLN A 105 -12.41 22.27 -17.89
N GLU A 106 -11.84 21.07 -17.99
CA GLU A 106 -12.51 19.84 -17.58
C GLU A 106 -12.56 19.67 -16.06
N VAL A 107 -11.69 20.35 -15.32
CA VAL A 107 -11.62 20.29 -13.85
C VAL A 107 -12.96 20.69 -13.22
N GLU A 108 -13.65 21.68 -13.80
CA GLU A 108 -14.96 22.14 -13.30
C GLU A 108 -16.06 21.06 -13.37
N ARG A 109 -15.87 20.03 -14.22
CA ARG A 109 -16.84 18.94 -14.40
C ARG A 109 -16.55 17.76 -13.47
N LEU A 110 -15.42 17.74 -12.80
CA LEU A 110 -15.07 16.67 -11.88
C LEU A 110 -16.06 16.68 -10.71
N LYS A 111 -16.60 15.50 -10.42
CA LYS A 111 -17.39 15.28 -9.22
C LYS A 111 -16.50 14.73 -8.13
N LYS A 112 -16.83 15.04 -6.88
CA LYS A 112 -16.22 14.37 -5.74
C LYS A 112 -16.63 12.89 -5.81
N PRO A 113 -15.68 11.94 -5.84
CA PRO A 113 -15.99 10.52 -5.84
C PRO A 113 -16.58 10.09 -4.49
N ASP A 114 -17.40 9.04 -4.52
CA ASP A 114 -17.83 8.32 -3.31
C ASP A 114 -16.81 7.22 -2.99
N CYS A 115 -16.03 7.41 -1.93
CA CYS A 115 -15.01 6.46 -1.50
C CYS A 115 -15.57 5.08 -1.13
N ARG A 116 -16.89 4.95 -0.93
CA ARG A 116 -17.54 3.69 -0.59
C ARG A 116 -17.92 2.86 -1.82
N THR A 117 -17.93 3.45 -3.02
CA THR A 117 -18.41 2.76 -4.23
C THR A 117 -17.52 2.93 -5.45
N ASP A 118 -16.76 4.00 -5.55
CA ASP A 118 -16.15 4.39 -6.81
C ASP A 118 -14.74 3.79 -6.97
N GLY A 119 -14.51 3.14 -8.10
CA GLY A 119 -13.20 2.61 -8.48
C GLY A 119 -12.68 1.57 -7.49
N LEU A 120 -11.40 1.70 -7.14
CA LEU A 120 -10.74 0.84 -6.17
C LEU A 120 -10.97 1.31 -4.74
N CYS A 121 -11.42 2.55 -4.48
CA CYS A 121 -11.58 3.10 -3.13
C CYS A 121 -12.32 2.25 -2.07
N PRO A 122 -13.27 1.36 -2.41
CA PRO A 122 -13.93 0.51 -1.43
C PRO A 122 -13.00 -0.61 -0.91
N PHE A 123 -12.22 -0.30 0.13
CA PHE A 123 -11.41 -1.26 0.90
C PHE A 123 -11.75 -1.20 2.40
#